data_AF-A0A7S3K4V8-F1
#
_entry.id   AF-A0A7S3K4V8-F1
#
_cell.length_a   1.000
_cell.length_b   1.000
_cell.length_c   1.000
_cell.angle_alpha   90.00
_cell.angle_beta   90.00
_cell.angle_gamma   90.00
#
_symmetry.space_group_name_H-M   'P 1'
#
loop_
_entity.id
_entity.type
_entity.pdbx_description
1 polymer ?
#
loop_
_entity_poly.entity_id
_entity_poly.type
_entity_poly.pdbx_seq_one_letter_code
_entity_poly.pdbx_strand_id
1 'polypeptide(L)'
;VKVKKFFFFGHHHKQRMNAKSDIRLEPYPYAERSDPVAFSNYLEQRAREVMIAIEIGKVLKERMADCYRREGINHGQNCKEEVQKYADWMAKPNYGALRGTEDQE
;
A
#
# COMPACT_ATOMS: atom_id res chain seq x y z
N VAL A 1 -29.02 47.43 30.25
CA VAL A 1 -28.94 45.96 30.10
C VAL A 1 -27.57 45.60 29.54
N LYS A 2 -26.69 44.99 30.34
CA LYS A 2 -25.30 44.68 29.95
C LYS A 2 -25.27 43.25 29.38
N VAL A 3 -25.30 43.13 28.05
CA VAL A 3 -25.23 41.82 27.37
C VAL A 3 -23.78 41.32 27.49
N LYS A 4 -23.57 40.31 28.34
CA LYS A 4 -22.26 39.64 28.43
C LYS A 4 -22.04 38.90 27.11
N LYS A 5 -21.02 39.32 26.34
CA LYS A 5 -20.48 38.51 25.23
C LYS A 5 -19.90 37.24 25.83
N PHE A 6 -20.63 36.14 25.74
CA PHE A 6 -20.08 34.81 25.97
C PHE A 6 -19.11 34.52 24.83
N PHE A 7 -17.81 34.70 25.10
CA PHE A 7 -16.76 34.13 24.28
C PHE A 7 -16.83 32.61 24.44
N PHE A 8 -17.51 31.94 23.52
CA PHE A 8 -17.35 30.50 23.34
C PHE A 8 -15.92 30.27 22.84
N PHE A 9 -14.99 29.99 23.75
CA PHE A 9 -13.76 29.28 23.42
C PHE A 9 -14.16 27.86 23.00
N GLY A 10 -14.60 27.75 21.74
CA GLY A 10 -14.73 26.47 21.08
C GLY A 10 -13.37 25.80 21.18
N HIS A 11 -13.29 24.71 21.93
CA HIS A 11 -12.16 23.80 21.83
C HIS A 11 -12.16 23.33 20.38
N HIS A 12 -11.27 23.92 19.57
CA HIS A 12 -10.89 23.33 18.30
C HIS A 12 -10.29 21.99 18.65
N HIS A 13 -11.13 20.95 18.65
CA HIS A 13 -10.68 19.57 18.56
C HIS A 13 -10.07 19.46 17.17
N LYS A 14 -8.81 19.90 17.04
CA LYS A 14 -7.92 19.48 15.96
C LYS A 14 -7.99 17.97 16.04
N GLN A 15 -8.77 17.37 15.16
CA GLN A 15 -8.61 15.97 14.85
C GLN A 15 -7.14 15.85 14.53
N ARG A 16 -6.39 15.24 15.47
CA ARG A 16 -5.05 14.79 15.20
C ARG A 16 -5.29 13.78 14.09
N MET A 17 -5.05 14.21 12.85
CA MET A 17 -4.87 13.33 11.69
C MET A 17 -3.60 12.53 11.98
N ASN A 18 -3.63 11.72 13.03
CA ASN A 18 -2.68 10.65 13.23
C ASN A 18 -3.08 9.65 12.16
N ALA A 19 -2.49 9.86 10.98
CA ALA A 19 -2.17 8.88 9.98
C ALA A 19 -2.46 7.45 10.46
N LYS A 20 -3.65 6.94 10.16
CA LYS A 20 -3.81 5.50 9.89
C LYS A 20 -3.39 5.18 8.45
N SER A 21 -2.59 6.05 7.85
CA SER A 21 -2.10 5.96 6.48
C SER A 21 -0.75 5.26 6.52
N ASP A 22 -0.77 4.01 6.11
CA ASP A 22 0.40 3.19 5.76
C ASP A 22 1.46 3.12 6.86
N ILE A 23 1.24 2.23 7.85
CA ILE A 23 2.35 1.79 8.69
C ILE A 23 3.33 1.07 7.76
N ARG A 24 4.39 1.77 7.37
CA ARG A 24 5.55 1.17 6.72
C ARG A 24 6.21 0.30 7.78
N LEU A 25 5.84 -0.98 7.82
CA LEU A 25 6.48 -1.96 8.67
C LEU A 25 7.88 -2.18 8.11
N GLU A 26 8.89 -2.06 8.97
CA GLU A 26 10.23 -2.50 8.62
C GLU A 26 10.19 -4.01 8.31
N PRO A 27 10.98 -4.49 7.34
CA PRO A 27 11.05 -5.91 7.04
C PRO A 27 11.52 -6.68 8.27
N TYR A 28 10.80 -7.75 8.63
CA TYR A 28 11.24 -8.63 9.71
C TYR A 28 12.61 -9.21 9.35
N PRO A 29 13.59 -9.21 10.28
CA PRO A 29 14.87 -9.86 10.02
C PRO A 29 14.63 -11.35 9.75
N TYR A 30 15.47 -11.97 8.93
CA TYR A 30 15.38 -13.42 8.81
C TYR A 30 15.54 -14.06 10.19
N ALA A 31 14.68 -15.03 10.47
CA ALA A 31 14.70 -15.78 11.71
C ALA A 31 14.93 -17.25 11.38
N GLU A 32 15.88 -17.86 12.09
CA GLU A 32 16.07 -19.29 12.03
C GLU A 32 14.89 -20.03 12.67
N ARG A 33 14.66 -21.27 12.23
CA ARG A 33 13.63 -22.16 12.80
C ARG A 33 13.90 -22.51 14.28
N SER A 34 15.09 -22.23 14.79
CA SER A 34 15.51 -22.46 16.17
C SER A 34 14.71 -21.61 17.17
N ASP A 35 14.34 -20.38 16.80
CA ASP A 35 13.38 -19.56 17.54
C ASP A 35 12.00 -19.65 16.86
N PRO A 36 11.06 -20.44 17.40
CA PRO A 36 9.76 -20.65 16.76
C PRO A 36 8.92 -19.38 16.70
N VAL A 37 9.08 -18.45 17.65
CA VAL A 37 8.28 -17.22 17.69
C VAL A 37 8.78 -16.25 16.63
N ALA A 38 10.11 -16.06 16.55
CA ALA A 38 10.69 -15.21 15.52
C ALA A 38 10.42 -15.77 14.12
N PHE A 39 10.57 -17.08 13.93
CA PHE A 39 10.28 -17.74 12.65
C PHE A 39 8.80 -17.58 12.23
N SER A 40 7.86 -17.73 13.16
CA SER A 40 6.44 -17.52 12.86
C SER A 40 6.17 -16.07 12.43
N ASN A 41 6.72 -15.08 13.13
CA ASN A 41 6.52 -13.67 12.80
C ASN A 41 7.10 -13.30 11.42
N TYR A 42 8.29 -13.83 11.09
CA TYR A 42 8.90 -13.69 9.77
C TYR A 42 7.95 -14.19 8.67
N LEU A 43 7.41 -15.40 8.83
CA LEU A 43 6.52 -16.02 7.85
C LEU A 43 5.19 -15.26 7.71
N GLU A 44 4.60 -14.83 8.81
CA GLU A 44 3.35 -14.05 8.81
C GLU A 44 3.52 -12.73 8.06
N GLN A 45 4.63 -12.03 8.28
CA GLN A 45 4.92 -10.81 7.53
C GLN A 45 5.17 -11.12 6.05
N ARG A 46 6.00 -12.11 5.72
CA ARG A 46 6.26 -12.50 4.33
C ARG A 46 4.97 -12.85 3.58
N ALA A 47 4.09 -13.65 4.19
CA ALA A 47 2.82 -14.03 3.61
C ALA A 47 1.93 -12.81 3.36
N ARG A 48 1.83 -11.89 4.32
CA ARG A 48 1.07 -10.65 4.19
C ARG A 48 1.56 -9.80 3.02
N GLU A 49 2.87 -9.56 2.93
CA GLU A 49 3.45 -8.68 1.91
C GLU A 49 3.29 -9.26 0.51
N VAL A 50 3.41 -10.59 0.36
CA VAL A 50 3.11 -11.27 -0.90
C VAL A 50 1.63 -11.13 -1.28
N MET A 51 0.71 -11.31 -0.33
CA MET A 51 -0.72 -11.12 -0.60
C MET A 51 -1.04 -9.68 -1.02
N ILE A 52 -0.47 -8.69 -0.33
CA ILE A 52 -0.61 -7.26 -0.68
C ILE A 52 -0.07 -7.02 -2.10
N ALA A 53 1.11 -7.55 -2.43
CA ALA A 53 1.73 -7.34 -3.72
C ALA A 53 0.90 -7.92 -4.88
N ILE A 54 0.33 -9.11 -4.67
CA ILE A 54 -0.59 -9.76 -5.61
C ILE A 54 -1.85 -8.89 -5.80
N GLU A 55 -2.44 -8.40 -4.70
CA GLU A 55 -3.67 -7.62 -4.76
C GLU A 55 -3.46 -6.27 -5.46
N ILE A 56 -2.32 -5.60 -5.21
CA ILE A 56 -1.93 -4.40 -5.96
C ILE A 56 -1.81 -4.70 -7.45
N GLY A 57 -1.20 -5.83 -7.82
CA GLY A 57 -1.11 -6.28 -9.21
C GLY A 57 -2.47 -6.48 -9.86
N LYS A 58 -3.43 -7.08 -9.15
CA LYS A 58 -4.82 -7.25 -9.63
C LYS A 58 -5.51 -5.91 -9.84
N VAL A 59 -5.41 -4.98 -8.89
CA VAL A 59 -6.01 -3.64 -9.00
C VAL A 59 -5.44 -2.89 -10.20
N LEU A 60 -4.14 -2.97 -10.46
CA LEU A 60 -3.52 -2.36 -11.64
C LEU A 60 -4.03 -2.99 -12.95
N LYS A 61 -4.18 -4.31 -12.97
CA LYS A 61 -4.74 -5.04 -14.11
C LYS A 61 -6.20 -4.65 -14.38
N GLU A 62 -7.01 -4.51 -13.34
CA GLU A 62 -8.40 -4.05 -13.44
C GLU A 62 -8.48 -2.64 -13.99
N ARG A 63 -7.68 -1.69 -13.48
CA ARG A 63 -7.61 -0.32 -14.00
C ARG A 63 -7.22 -0.28 -15.47
N MET A 64 -6.26 -1.10 -15.88
CA MET A 64 -5.88 -1.23 -17.28
C MET A 64 -7.09 -1.72 -18.10
N ALA A 65 -7.73 -2.82 -17.69
CA ALA A 65 -8.90 -3.35 -18.39
C ALA A 65 -10.07 -2.35 -18.45
N ASP A 66 -10.29 -1.57 -17.39
CA ASP A 66 -11.27 -0.49 -17.35
C ASP A 66 -10.96 0.61 -18.37
N CYS A 67 -9.69 1.00 -18.49
CA CYS A 67 -9.25 1.96 -19.51
C CYS A 67 -9.52 1.43 -20.93
N TYR A 68 -9.16 0.17 -21.20
CA TYR A 68 -9.45 -0.47 -22.48
C TYR A 68 -10.94 -0.46 -22.83
N ARG A 69 -11.82 -0.72 -21.84
CA ARG A 69 -13.28 -0.70 -22.04
C ARG A 69 -13.83 0.72 -22.26
N ARG A 70 -13.27 1.72 -21.58
CA ARG A 70 -13.70 3.13 -21.69
C ARG A 70 -13.28 3.77 -23.02
N GLU A 71 -12.05 3.53 -23.46
CA GLU A 71 -11.46 4.21 -24.63
C GLU A 71 -11.81 3.53 -25.96
N GLY A 72 -12.11 2.23 -25.95
CA GLY A 72 -12.39 1.47 -27.16
C GLY A 72 -11.21 1.55 -28.13
N ILE A 73 -11.45 2.04 -29.35
CA ILE A 73 -10.45 2.06 -30.44
C ILE A 73 -9.20 2.90 -30.08
N ASN A 74 -9.34 3.93 -29.23
CA ASN A 74 -8.26 4.85 -28.89
C ASN A 74 -7.35 4.37 -27.75
N HIS A 75 -7.54 3.14 -27.25
CA HIS A 75 -6.82 2.62 -26.08
C HIS A 75 -5.28 2.67 -26.23
N GLY A 76 -4.75 2.59 -27.46
CA GLY A 76 -3.31 2.55 -27.72
C GLY A 76 -2.57 3.84 -27.37
N GLN A 77 -3.24 4.98 -27.50
CA GLN A 77 -2.70 6.29 -27.12
C GLN A 77 -3.07 6.63 -25.67
N ASN A 78 -4.34 6.39 -25.30
CA ASN A 78 -4.91 6.91 -24.06
C ASN A 78 -4.64 6.05 -22.82
N CYS A 79 -4.43 4.73 -22.97
CA CYS A 79 -4.19 3.82 -21.83
C CYS A 79 -2.70 3.52 -21.56
N LYS A 80 -1.79 4.30 -22.15
CA LYS A 80 -0.35 4.06 -22.06
C LYS A 80 0.16 4.14 -20.62
N GLU A 81 -0.39 5.05 -19.83
CA GLU A 81 0.02 5.24 -18.44
C GLU A 81 -0.36 4.04 -17.56
N GLU A 82 -1.59 3.52 -17.70
CA GLU A 82 -2.08 2.36 -16.96
C GLU A 82 -1.29 1.10 -17.32
N VAL A 83 -1.00 0.91 -18.61
CA VAL A 83 -0.16 -0.20 -19.09
C VAL A 83 1.25 -0.08 -18.51
N GLN A 84 1.85 1.12 -18.53
CA GLN A 84 3.19 1.32 -17.98
C GLN A 84 3.23 1.03 -16.48
N LYS A 85 2.26 1.52 -15.70
CA LYS A 85 2.17 1.25 -14.26
C LYS A 85 2.09 -0.24 -13.95
N TYR A 86 1.29 -0.98 -14.72
CA TYR A 86 1.20 -2.43 -14.57
C TYR A 86 2.51 -3.14 -14.97
N ALA A 87 3.13 -2.73 -16.08
CA ALA A 87 4.40 -3.28 -16.53
C ALA A 87 5.53 -3.04 -15.53
N ASP A 88 5.64 -1.81 -15.01
CA ASP A 88 6.62 -1.43 -14.00
C ASP A 88 6.42 -2.22 -12.71
N TRP A 89 5.18 -2.48 -12.32
CA TRP A 89 4.87 -3.31 -11.16
C TRP A 89 5.32 -4.76 -11.35
N MET A 90 5.01 -5.34 -12.52
CA MET A 90 5.37 -6.71 -12.87
C MET A 90 6.87 -6.92 -13.06
N ALA A 91 7.60 -5.87 -13.45
CA ALA A 91 9.06 -5.90 -13.59
C ALA A 91 9.80 -5.90 -12.25
N LYS A 92 9.15 -5.53 -11.14
CA LYS A 92 9.78 -5.55 -9.81
C LYS A 92 10.06 -6.99 -9.37
N PRO A 93 11.19 -7.23 -8.70
CA PRO A 93 11.44 -8.52 -8.06
C PRO A 93 10.32 -8.82 -7.05
N ASN A 94 9.82 -10.06 -7.07
CA ASN A 94 8.70 -10.52 -6.22
C ASN A 94 7.47 -9.60 -6.23
N TYR A 95 7.16 -9.00 -7.38
CA TYR A 95 6.01 -8.10 -7.53
C TYR A 95 6.01 -6.91 -6.56
N GLY A 96 7.19 -6.51 -6.05
CA GLY A 96 7.31 -5.42 -5.10
C GLY A 96 6.99 -5.78 -3.64
N ALA A 97 6.80 -7.06 -3.32
CA ALA A 97 6.66 -7.50 -1.92
C ALA A 97 7.92 -7.20 -1.11
N LEU A 98 7.75 -6.71 0.12
CA LEU A 98 8.86 -6.54 1.05
C LEU A 98 9.51 -7.90 1.34
N ARG A 99 10.85 -7.92 1.30
CA ARG A 99 11.69 -9.09 1.58
C ARG A 99 12.39 -8.96 2.92
N GLY A 100 12.68 -10.09 3.56
CA GLY A 100 13.58 -10.12 4.73
C GLY A 100 14.98 -9.66 4.34
N THR A 101 15.77 -9.27 5.34
CA THR A 101 17.13 -8.70 5.15
C THR A 101 18.12 -9.65 4.48
N GLU A 102 17.91 -10.97 4.57
CA GLU A 102 18.77 -11.99 3.95
C GLU A 102 18.29 -12.46 2.57
N ASP A 103 17.03 -12.24 2.20
CA ASP A 103 16.53 -12.63 0.88
C ASP A 103 17.09 -11.73 -0.25
N GLN A 104 17.99 -10.77 0.05
CA GLN A 104 18.48 -9.73 -0.87
C GLN A 104 19.78 -10.07 -1.64
N GLU A 105 20.40 -11.22 -1.36
CA GLU A 105 21.59 -11.73 -2.08
C GLU A 105 21.24 -12.37 -3.44
#